data_AF-A0A945PY64-F1
#
_entry.id   AF-A0A945PY64-F1
#
_cell.length_a   1.000
_cell.length_b   1.000
_cell.length_c   1.000
_cell.angle_alpha   90.00
_cell.angle_beta   90.00
_cell.angle_gamma   90.00
#
_symmetry.space_group_name_H-M   'P 1'
#
loop_
_entity.id
_entity.type
_entity.pdbx_description
1 polymer ?
#
loop_
_entity_poly.entity_id
_entity_poly.type
_entity_poly.pdbx_seq_one_letter_code
_entity_poly.pdbx_strand_id
1 'polypeptide(L)'
;MLTFLKIVVSFITISAVGYQLAYWMDYLAHSPFPPSVRKTSVQTESNGSQKPDTVDKPVAPASSSAISSLVSTFLDSNRKFGSSTLDKKLSALDLEELEEFYIEALSLDLIDRRAFEAAGLALEAVAAQDPSLAVQLLYALSPAEKERLATALSKGWAQHDALSAWDWIDSAWIDSDGEFIDRKLQNQMFHEALGVVLAGAGKIQLAADLVSSLLEPELRNELAEQIAYRVVSENPAQALENLNFEGDALIDSAIMDAIMSEWSNRDSIGAMNWTLQNESQVSNQGMRSIAKDLLLNGVHEELVAFHSNLLEIGKRDSVAWESARLLARRDPQISIDWISAIETPTSRYRAYNDSLYEIGHDDFSSSIQFAELAYGVADLDRETVLFQALQSWSAVDSEKVRAYLDRNDKLTKGETLDALRESIN
;
A
#
# COMPACT_ATOMS: atom_id res chain seq x y z
N MET A 1 -34.90 19.50 -25.45
CA MET A 1 -33.69 19.83 -26.22
C MET A 1 -32.80 20.88 -25.54
N LEU A 2 -33.34 22.01 -25.07
CA LEU A 2 -32.56 23.08 -24.40
C LEU A 2 -31.83 22.64 -23.11
N THR A 3 -32.39 21.67 -22.36
CA THR A 3 -31.80 21.17 -21.11
C THR A 3 -30.59 20.26 -21.36
N PHE A 4 -30.65 19.43 -22.40
CA PHE A 4 -29.55 18.54 -22.80
C PHE A 4 -28.35 19.34 -23.31
N LEU A 5 -28.60 20.39 -24.10
CA LEU A 5 -27.54 21.29 -24.58
C LEU A 5 -26.82 22.01 -23.43
N LYS A 6 -27.54 22.39 -22.36
CA LYS A 6 -26.93 23.00 -21.17
C LYS A 6 -26.03 22.03 -20.41
N ILE A 7 -26.43 20.76 -20.29
CA ILE A 7 -25.62 19.73 -19.61
C ILE A 7 -24.34 19.47 -20.40
N VAL A 8 -24.43 19.33 -21.73
CA VAL A 8 -23.26 19.09 -22.58
C VAL A 8 -22.31 20.29 -22.56
N VAL A 9 -22.83 21.53 -22.62
CA VAL A 9 -21.99 22.73 -22.52
C VAL A 9 -21.32 22.83 -21.15
N SER A 10 -22.03 22.52 -20.06
CA SER A 10 -21.46 22.49 -18.70
C SER A 10 -20.31 21.49 -18.57
N PHE A 11 -20.47 20.26 -19.09
CA PHE A 11 -19.40 19.25 -19.09
C PHE A 11 -18.19 19.71 -19.90
N ILE A 12 -18.39 20.30 -21.08
CA ILE A 12 -17.28 20.82 -21.89
C ILE A 12 -16.55 21.96 -21.17
N THR A 13 -17.26 22.87 -20.49
CA THR A 13 -16.62 23.93 -19.69
C THR A 13 -15.88 23.41 -18.48
N ILE A 14 -16.40 22.41 -17.78
CA ILE A 14 -15.74 21.81 -16.61
C ILE A 14 -14.48 21.05 -17.02
N SER A 15 -14.55 20.29 -18.12
CA SER A 15 -13.37 19.59 -18.67
C SER A 15 -12.32 20.55 -19.22
N ALA A 16 -12.71 21.66 -19.87
CA ALA A 16 -11.77 22.67 -20.36
C ALA A 16 -11.08 23.44 -19.22
N VAL A 17 -11.81 23.75 -18.14
CA VAL A 17 -11.25 24.39 -16.94
C VAL A 17 -10.35 23.41 -16.18
N GLY A 18 -10.74 22.14 -16.07
CA GLY A 18 -9.91 21.08 -15.48
C GLY A 18 -8.61 20.86 -16.25
N TYR A 19 -8.67 20.82 -17.59
CA TYR A 19 -7.49 20.71 -18.44
C TYR A 19 -6.57 21.93 -18.32
N GLN A 20 -7.11 23.16 -18.29
CA GLN A 20 -6.28 24.34 -18.08
C GLN A 20 -5.65 24.40 -16.69
N LEU A 21 -6.35 23.95 -15.64
CA LEU A 21 -5.78 23.88 -14.29
C LEU A 21 -4.67 22.82 -14.19
N ALA A 22 -4.86 21.65 -14.80
CA ALA A 22 -3.83 20.62 -14.89
C ALA A 22 -2.61 21.11 -15.68
N TYR A 23 -2.83 21.77 -16.83
CA TYR A 23 -1.77 22.38 -17.64
C TYR A 23 -1.01 23.48 -16.89
N TRP A 24 -1.70 24.32 -16.11
CA TRP A 24 -1.06 25.35 -15.29
C TRP A 24 -0.29 24.77 -14.10
N MET A 25 -0.79 23.71 -13.46
CA MET A 25 -0.05 23.02 -12.40
C MET A 25 1.21 22.35 -12.96
N ASP A 26 1.11 21.74 -14.14
CA ASP A 26 2.25 21.09 -14.79
C ASP A 26 3.27 22.13 -15.30
N TYR A 27 2.81 23.27 -15.81
CA TYR A 27 3.65 24.41 -16.17
C TYR A 27 4.36 25.03 -14.96
N LEU A 28 3.70 25.11 -13.79
CA LEU A 28 4.32 25.60 -12.55
C LEU A 28 5.29 24.58 -11.93
N ALA A 29 5.05 23.29 -12.13
CA ALA A 29 5.93 22.23 -11.66
C ALA A 29 7.19 22.07 -12.54
N HIS A 30 7.10 22.37 -13.83
CA HIS A 30 8.15 22.07 -14.81
C HIS A 30 8.78 23.29 -15.52
N SER A 31 8.40 24.53 -15.21
CA SER A 31 9.05 25.70 -15.80
C SER A 31 10.28 26.16 -15.01
N PRO A 32 11.50 26.14 -15.60
CA PRO A 32 12.60 26.92 -15.09
C PRO A 32 12.28 28.41 -15.28
N PHE A 33 12.44 29.22 -14.23
CA PHE A 33 12.33 30.68 -14.32
C PHE A 33 13.14 31.20 -15.54
N PRO A 34 12.59 32.13 -16.35
CA PRO A 34 13.33 32.69 -17.46
C PRO A 34 14.55 33.49 -16.94
N PRO A 35 15.66 33.52 -17.69
CA PRO A 35 16.81 34.32 -17.29
C PRO A 35 16.39 35.79 -17.22
N SER A 36 16.63 36.42 -16.07
CA SER A 36 16.52 37.87 -15.97
C SER A 36 17.43 38.50 -17.03
N VAL A 37 16.82 39.17 -18.01
CA VAL A 37 17.52 40.08 -18.92
C VAL A 37 18.10 41.20 -18.06
N ARG A 38 19.37 41.03 -17.69
CA ARG A 38 20.17 42.09 -17.07
C ARG A 38 20.44 43.10 -18.17
N LYS A 39 19.79 44.26 -18.07
CA LYS A 39 20.12 45.43 -18.89
C LYS A 39 21.61 45.73 -18.71
N THR A 40 22.38 45.54 -19.77
CA THR A 40 23.74 46.02 -19.90
C THR A 40 23.71 47.55 -19.83
N SER A 41 24.02 48.12 -18.66
CA SER A 41 24.47 49.51 -18.60
C SER A 41 25.96 49.53 -18.92
N VAL A 42 26.26 49.95 -20.15
CA VAL A 42 27.59 50.35 -20.59
C VAL A 42 28.09 51.50 -19.71
N GLN A 43 29.15 51.27 -18.94
CA GLN A 43 30.12 52.30 -18.56
C GLN A 43 31.54 51.73 -18.60
N THR A 44 32.14 51.94 -19.76
CA THR A 44 33.52 52.34 -20.06
C THR A 44 34.62 52.20 -18.98
N GLU A 45 35.60 51.35 -19.33
CA GLU A 45 37.07 51.45 -19.18
C GLU A 45 37.71 51.97 -17.87
N SER A 46 38.58 51.12 -17.30
CA SER A 46 39.97 51.51 -17.01
C SER A 46 40.86 50.26 -16.90
N ASN A 47 41.77 50.13 -17.87
CA ASN A 47 42.87 49.18 -17.92
C ASN A 47 43.79 49.25 -16.69
N GLY A 48 44.37 48.10 -16.28
CA GLY A 48 45.45 48.08 -15.29
C GLY A 48 46.02 46.70 -14.94
N SER A 49 46.93 46.21 -15.80
CA SER A 49 48.11 45.37 -15.48
C SER A 49 47.98 43.89 -15.09
N GLN A 50 48.75 43.09 -15.84
CA GLN A 50 49.04 41.66 -15.75
C GLN A 50 49.75 41.22 -14.45
N LYS A 51 49.51 39.98 -13.99
CA LYS A 51 50.54 38.91 -13.90
C LYS A 51 49.93 37.50 -13.66
N PRO A 52 50.67 36.41 -14.00
CA PRO A 52 50.14 35.07 -14.26
C PRO A 52 50.20 34.10 -13.05
N ASP A 53 49.64 32.90 -13.30
CA ASP A 53 49.73 31.63 -12.55
C ASP A 53 48.89 31.49 -11.28
N THR A 54 47.99 30.50 -11.28
CA THR A 54 48.18 29.26 -10.48
C THR A 54 47.16 28.19 -10.87
N VAL A 55 47.71 27.02 -11.18
CA VAL A 55 47.17 25.65 -11.20
C VAL A 55 45.99 25.43 -10.24
N ASP A 56 44.94 24.75 -10.74
CA ASP A 56 43.84 24.19 -9.96
C ASP A 56 44.35 23.43 -8.73
N LYS A 57 44.05 23.96 -7.54
CA LYS A 57 44.20 23.23 -6.29
C LYS A 57 42.91 22.47 -5.98
N PRO A 58 42.99 21.25 -5.39
CA PRO A 58 41.83 20.60 -4.82
C PRO A 58 41.23 21.51 -3.73
N VAL A 59 39.91 21.51 -3.61
CA VAL A 59 39.19 22.14 -2.51
C VAL A 59 39.73 21.54 -1.21
N ALA A 60 40.19 22.39 -0.28
CA ALA A 60 40.71 21.96 1.01
C ALA A 60 39.55 21.62 1.96
N PRO A 61 39.70 20.62 2.85
CA PRO A 61 38.66 20.26 3.81
C PRO A 61 38.29 21.46 4.69
N ALA A 62 36.99 21.62 4.96
CA ALA A 62 36.49 22.67 5.84
C ALA A 62 37.12 22.55 7.24
N SER A 63 37.62 23.65 7.80
CA SER A 63 38.07 23.66 9.19
C SER A 63 36.88 23.49 10.15
N SER A 64 37.08 22.88 11.31
CA SER A 64 36.07 22.69 12.37
C SER A 64 35.16 23.90 12.68
N SER A 65 35.71 25.12 12.63
CA SER A 65 34.92 26.36 12.80
C SER A 65 33.90 26.61 11.68
N ALA A 66 34.18 26.15 10.46
CA ALA A 66 33.28 26.24 9.32
C ALA A 66 32.14 25.21 9.43
N ILE A 67 32.38 24.02 9.99
CA ILE A 67 31.34 23.01 10.21
C ILE A 67 30.42 23.40 11.37
N SER A 68 30.96 23.91 12.48
CA SER A 68 30.14 24.49 13.56
C SER A 68 29.32 25.70 13.05
N SER A 69 29.91 26.53 12.18
CA SER A 69 29.16 27.59 11.49
C SER A 69 28.08 27.03 10.54
N LEU A 70 28.32 25.88 9.92
CA LEU A 70 27.35 25.20 9.04
C LEU A 70 26.15 24.71 9.86
N VAL A 71 26.40 23.94 10.94
CA VAL A 71 25.39 23.42 11.86
C VAL A 71 24.56 24.55 12.46
N SER A 72 25.19 25.60 12.99
CA SER A 72 24.48 26.77 13.53
C SER A 72 23.65 27.51 12.47
N THR A 73 24.19 27.70 11.27
CA THR A 73 23.44 28.27 10.14
C THR A 73 22.22 27.41 9.81
N PHE A 74 22.29 26.09 9.92
CA PHE A 74 21.15 25.20 9.71
C PHE A 74 20.10 25.33 10.81
N LEU A 75 20.51 25.30 12.07
CA LEU A 75 19.61 25.48 13.21
C LEU A 75 18.88 26.84 13.16
N ASP A 76 19.51 27.86 12.61
CA ASP A 76 18.91 29.18 12.40
C ASP A 76 18.03 29.28 11.13
N SER A 77 18.44 28.64 10.02
CA SER A 77 17.80 28.80 8.70
C SER A 77 16.54 27.95 8.49
N ASN A 78 16.33 26.87 9.25
CA ASN A 78 15.11 26.05 9.18
C ASN A 78 13.84 26.74 9.72
N ARG A 79 13.91 28.02 10.12
CA ARG A 79 12.71 28.87 10.27
C ARG A 79 12.17 29.40 8.93
N LYS A 80 12.92 29.28 7.82
CA LYS A 80 12.56 29.80 6.48
C LYS A 80 12.95 28.92 5.27
N PHE A 81 13.84 27.94 5.43
CA PHE A 81 14.27 27.04 4.35
C PHE A 81 13.82 25.60 4.65
N GLY A 82 13.34 24.86 3.65
CA GLY A 82 12.84 23.48 3.83
C GLY A 82 13.93 22.42 3.71
N SER A 83 13.60 21.18 4.11
CA SER A 83 14.50 20.00 4.15
C SER A 83 15.35 19.80 2.88
N SER A 84 14.78 20.04 1.70
CA SER A 84 15.49 19.85 0.41
C SER A 84 16.74 20.72 0.21
N THR A 85 16.86 21.85 0.92
CA THR A 85 18.07 22.69 0.86
C THR A 85 19.21 22.17 1.72
N LEU A 86 18.86 21.38 2.75
CA LEU A 86 19.81 20.76 3.66
C LEU A 86 20.38 19.49 3.03
N ASP A 87 19.53 18.63 2.45
CA ASP A 87 19.96 17.43 1.72
C ASP A 87 20.97 17.76 0.62
N LYS A 88 20.72 18.82 -0.16
CA LYS A 88 21.65 19.29 -1.21
C LYS A 88 23.00 19.74 -0.66
N LYS A 89 23.01 20.38 0.51
CA LYS A 89 24.27 20.84 1.12
C LYS A 89 25.05 19.68 1.72
N LEU A 90 24.38 18.75 2.40
CA LEU A 90 25.00 17.54 2.93
C LEU A 90 25.56 16.65 1.80
N SER A 91 24.84 16.53 0.68
CA SER A 91 25.33 15.77 -0.48
C SER A 91 26.61 16.31 -1.13
N ALA A 92 27.00 17.55 -0.80
CA ALA A 92 28.21 18.19 -1.31
C ALA A 92 29.41 18.06 -0.36
N LEU A 93 29.19 17.60 0.87
CA LEU A 93 30.24 17.36 1.86
C LEU A 93 30.92 16.02 1.60
N ASP A 94 32.22 15.96 1.87
CA ASP A 94 32.93 14.69 1.92
C ASP A 94 32.63 13.92 3.22
N LEU A 95 33.16 12.70 3.31
CA LEU A 95 32.91 11.80 4.42
C LEU A 95 33.39 12.36 5.77
N GLU A 96 34.55 13.03 5.79
CA GLU A 96 35.15 13.59 7.00
C GLU A 96 34.33 14.80 7.47
N GLU A 97 33.91 15.64 6.54
CA GLU A 97 33.03 16.77 6.81
C GLU A 97 31.64 16.33 7.30
N LEU A 98 31.09 15.23 6.76
CA LEU A 98 29.81 14.66 7.22
C LEU A 98 29.92 14.07 8.62
N GLU A 99 31.01 13.38 8.94
CA GLU A 99 31.27 12.85 10.28
C GLU A 99 31.39 13.99 11.30
N GLU A 100 32.17 15.02 11.00
CA GLU A 100 32.31 16.18 11.89
C GLU A 100 30.97 16.92 12.06
N PHE A 101 30.17 17.04 10.99
CA PHE A 101 28.83 17.61 11.07
C PHE A 101 27.91 16.79 11.99
N TYR A 102 27.93 15.47 11.87
CA TYR A 102 27.15 14.56 12.68
C TYR A 102 27.50 14.69 14.17
N ILE A 103 28.80 14.70 14.50
CA ILE A 103 29.29 14.85 15.88
C ILE A 103 28.87 16.20 16.47
N GLU A 104 29.07 17.29 15.71
CA GLU A 104 28.71 18.63 16.16
C GLU A 104 27.19 18.76 16.38
N ALA A 105 26.37 18.21 15.47
CA ALA A 105 24.92 18.22 15.60
C ALA A 105 24.44 17.44 16.84
N LEU A 106 25.02 16.27 17.13
CA LEU A 106 24.71 15.52 18.34
C LEU A 106 25.12 16.24 19.62
N SER A 107 26.24 16.99 19.60
CA SER A 107 26.68 17.76 20.77
C SER A 107 25.67 18.85 21.21
N LEU A 108 24.79 19.26 20.30
CA LEU A 108 23.80 20.31 20.49
C LEU A 108 22.39 19.78 20.74
N ASP A 109 22.16 18.47 20.74
CA ASP A 109 20.81 17.87 20.76
C ASP A 109 20.02 18.17 22.05
N LEU A 110 20.70 18.23 23.19
CA LEU A 110 20.13 18.61 24.49
C LEU A 110 19.75 20.09 24.54
N ILE A 111 20.33 20.91 23.67
CA ILE A 111 20.09 22.36 23.57
C ILE A 111 18.98 22.63 22.54
N ASP A 112 18.99 21.90 21.43
CA ASP A 112 18.03 22.03 20.34
C ASP A 112 17.67 20.67 19.74
N ARG A 113 16.41 20.26 19.93
CA ARG A 113 15.88 19.01 19.37
C ARG A 113 16.10 18.87 17.85
N ARG A 114 16.16 19.99 17.13
CA ARG A 114 16.40 20.01 15.67
C ARG A 114 17.82 19.57 15.30
N ALA A 115 18.77 19.68 16.23
CA ALA A 115 20.13 19.20 16.01
C ALA A 115 20.15 17.66 15.89
N PHE A 116 19.25 16.96 16.59
CA PHE A 116 19.09 15.52 16.44
C PHE A 116 18.55 15.13 15.04
N GLU A 117 17.63 15.92 14.48
CA GLU A 117 17.14 15.72 13.10
C GLU A 117 18.26 15.98 12.08
N ALA A 118 19.09 17.00 12.30
CA ALA A 118 20.26 17.29 11.46
C ALA A 118 21.30 16.16 11.54
N ALA A 119 21.53 15.60 12.73
CA ALA A 119 22.38 14.42 12.90
C ALA A 119 21.83 13.21 12.13
N GLY A 120 20.50 13.00 12.13
CA GLY A 120 19.87 11.95 11.33
C GLY A 120 20.12 12.12 9.84
N LEU A 121 19.96 13.33 9.30
CA LEU A 121 20.21 13.60 7.88
C LEU A 121 21.70 13.46 7.51
N ALA A 122 22.59 13.82 8.42
CA ALA A 122 24.01 13.58 8.25
C ALA A 122 24.34 12.09 8.26
N LEU A 123 23.75 11.31 9.18
CA LEU A 123 23.93 9.86 9.23
C LEU A 123 23.37 9.18 7.98
N GLU A 124 22.23 9.63 7.47
CA GLU A 124 21.67 9.18 6.18
C GLU A 124 22.67 9.44 5.04
N ALA A 125 23.25 10.64 4.97
CA ALA A 125 24.25 11.00 3.96
C ALA A 125 25.55 10.20 4.10
N VAL A 126 26.02 9.95 5.33
CA VAL A 126 27.17 9.06 5.58
C VAL A 126 26.84 7.65 5.13
N ALA A 127 25.67 7.11 5.48
CA ALA A 127 25.27 5.75 5.11
C ALA A 127 25.15 5.56 3.59
N ALA A 128 24.78 6.62 2.85
CA ALA A 128 24.77 6.60 1.39
C ALA A 128 26.17 6.62 0.75
N GLN A 129 27.22 7.01 1.48
CA GLN A 129 28.61 7.04 1.00
C GLN A 129 29.46 5.88 1.54
N ASP A 130 29.38 5.63 2.84
CA ASP A 130 30.06 4.55 3.57
C ASP A 130 29.15 3.98 4.67
N PRO A 131 28.40 2.90 4.36
CA PRO A 131 27.55 2.23 5.35
C PRO A 131 28.31 1.71 6.57
N SER A 132 29.58 1.31 6.40
CA SER A 132 30.37 0.76 7.50
C SER A 132 30.72 1.83 8.54
N LEU A 133 31.03 3.05 8.08
CA LEU A 133 31.21 4.19 8.98
C LEU A 133 29.89 4.57 9.66
N ALA A 134 28.78 4.62 8.92
CA ALA A 134 27.47 4.93 9.51
C ALA A 134 27.09 3.95 10.63
N VAL A 135 27.33 2.65 10.44
CA VAL A 135 27.11 1.64 11.49
C VAL A 135 28.00 1.92 12.71
N GLN A 136 29.29 2.25 12.53
CA GLN A 136 30.17 2.61 13.64
C GLN A 136 29.65 3.83 14.41
N LEU A 137 29.25 4.89 13.70
CA LEU A 137 28.69 6.10 14.29
C LEU A 137 27.39 5.84 15.05
N LEU A 138 26.51 4.99 14.52
CA LEU A 138 25.25 4.61 15.15
C LEU A 138 25.48 3.79 16.43
N TYR A 139 26.43 2.85 16.41
CA TYR A 139 26.72 1.98 17.55
C TYR A 139 27.59 2.64 18.63
N ALA A 140 28.15 3.83 18.37
CA ALA A 140 28.83 4.65 19.37
C ALA A 140 27.85 5.40 20.31
N LEU A 141 26.57 5.42 19.98
CA LEU A 141 25.53 6.14 20.72
C LEU A 141 24.98 5.38 21.92
N SER A 142 24.25 6.10 22.79
CA SER A 142 23.41 5.44 23.79
C SER A 142 22.27 4.65 23.12
N PRO A 143 21.71 3.62 23.79
CA PRO A 143 20.64 2.80 23.20
C PRO A 143 19.44 3.61 22.68
N ALA A 144 19.01 4.63 23.42
CA ALA A 144 17.86 5.45 23.04
C ALA A 144 18.12 6.34 21.80
N GLU A 145 19.34 6.87 21.66
CA GLU A 145 19.71 7.67 20.48
C GLU A 145 19.93 6.77 19.27
N LYS A 146 20.55 5.60 19.48
CA LYS A 146 20.74 4.56 18.47
C LYS A 146 19.40 4.16 17.83
N GLU A 147 18.39 3.82 18.63
CA GLU A 147 17.07 3.44 18.13
C GLU A 147 16.43 4.55 17.28
N ARG A 148 16.56 5.81 17.72
CA ARG A 148 15.96 6.96 17.04
C ARG A 148 16.62 7.31 15.71
N LEU A 149 17.88 6.91 15.50
CA LEU A 149 18.65 7.18 14.28
C LEU A 149 18.79 5.98 13.35
N ALA A 150 18.39 4.79 13.80
CA ALA A 150 18.52 3.55 13.04
C ALA A 150 17.83 3.61 11.66
N THR A 151 16.65 4.23 11.59
CA THR A 151 15.91 4.41 10.33
C THR A 151 16.59 5.37 9.35
N ALA A 152 17.33 6.37 9.85
CA ALA A 152 18.10 7.26 8.99
C ALA A 152 19.26 6.53 8.31
N LEU A 153 19.93 5.65 9.06
CA LEU A 153 20.95 4.77 8.50
C LEU A 153 20.35 3.81 7.46
N SER A 154 19.26 3.11 7.78
CA SER A 154 18.64 2.16 6.85
C SER A 154 18.22 2.83 5.53
N LYS A 155 17.65 4.04 5.63
CA LYS A 155 17.27 4.87 4.49
C LYS A 155 18.48 5.25 3.63
N GLY A 156 19.55 5.75 4.25
CA GLY A 156 20.75 6.17 3.53
C GLY A 156 21.49 5.00 2.87
N TRP A 157 21.63 3.89 3.58
CA TRP A 157 22.25 2.68 3.03
C TRP A 157 21.44 2.16 1.83
N ALA A 158 20.11 2.12 1.92
CA ALA A 158 19.26 1.65 0.84
C ALA A 158 19.36 2.50 -0.44
N GLN A 159 19.79 3.77 -0.36
CA GLN A 159 20.04 4.62 -1.54
C GLN A 159 21.24 4.11 -2.34
N HIS A 160 22.28 3.64 -1.65
CA HIS A 160 23.52 3.14 -2.23
C HIS A 160 23.42 1.66 -2.63
N ASP A 161 23.02 0.82 -1.67
CA ASP A 161 22.93 -0.63 -1.82
C ASP A 161 21.76 -1.19 -1.01
N ALA A 162 20.62 -1.31 -1.66
CA ALA A 162 19.38 -1.79 -1.04
C ALA A 162 19.46 -3.24 -0.56
N LEU A 163 20.20 -4.12 -1.25
CA LEU A 163 20.33 -5.52 -0.87
C LEU A 163 21.10 -5.64 0.44
N SER A 164 22.29 -5.02 0.51
CA SER A 164 23.08 -5.03 1.74
C SER A 164 22.38 -4.33 2.90
N ALA A 165 21.65 -3.23 2.64
CA ALA A 165 20.83 -2.58 3.65
C ALA A 165 19.74 -3.53 4.19
N TRP A 166 19.07 -4.27 3.31
CA TRP A 166 18.03 -5.23 3.68
C TRP A 166 18.59 -6.38 4.53
N ASP A 167 19.71 -6.98 4.11
CA ASP A 167 20.39 -8.05 4.86
C ASP A 167 20.88 -7.56 6.24
N TRP A 168 21.32 -6.30 6.31
CA TRP A 168 21.67 -5.69 7.58
C TRP A 168 20.44 -5.52 8.48
N ILE A 169 19.32 -4.99 7.97
CA ILE A 169 18.09 -4.84 8.76
C ILE A 169 17.63 -6.20 9.30
N ASP A 170 17.65 -7.23 8.45
CA ASP A 170 17.23 -8.60 8.82
C ASP A 170 18.05 -9.19 9.98
N SER A 171 19.33 -8.83 10.08
CA SER A 171 20.22 -9.28 11.16
C SER A 171 20.39 -8.27 12.30
N ALA A 172 19.89 -7.05 12.16
CA ALA A 172 20.01 -5.99 13.16
C ALA A 172 18.87 -6.04 14.17
N TRP A 173 19.11 -5.51 15.38
CA TRP A 173 18.15 -5.55 16.49
C TRP A 173 17.70 -6.96 16.89
N ILE A 174 18.61 -7.92 16.75
CA ILE A 174 18.49 -9.29 17.26
C ILE A 174 19.55 -9.50 18.35
N ASP A 175 19.20 -10.19 19.43
CA ASP A 175 20.12 -10.52 20.52
C ASP A 175 20.97 -11.76 20.21
N SER A 176 21.81 -12.17 21.17
CA SER A 176 22.70 -13.33 20.98
C SER A 176 21.98 -14.67 20.87
N ASP A 177 20.73 -14.74 21.32
CA ASP A 177 19.90 -15.94 21.31
C ASP A 177 19.03 -16.02 20.05
N GLY A 178 19.05 -14.97 19.21
CA GLY A 178 18.26 -14.87 17.98
C GLY A 178 16.88 -14.23 18.19
N GLU A 179 16.63 -13.65 19.36
CA GLU A 179 15.36 -12.99 19.69
C GLU A 179 15.40 -11.50 19.31
N PHE A 180 14.24 -10.97 18.92
CA PHE A 180 14.12 -9.56 18.56
C PHE A 180 14.26 -8.65 19.79
N ILE A 181 15.18 -7.70 19.73
CA ILE A 181 15.36 -6.63 20.72
C ILE A 181 14.23 -5.60 20.58
N ASP A 182 13.96 -5.13 19.35
CA ASP A 182 12.83 -4.26 19.03
C ASP A 182 12.34 -4.55 17.59
N ARG A 183 11.34 -5.42 17.50
CA ARG A 183 10.73 -5.81 16.22
C ARG A 183 10.03 -4.63 15.53
N LYS A 184 9.46 -3.69 16.29
CA LYS A 184 8.74 -2.56 15.71
C LYS A 184 9.71 -1.62 15.01
N LEU A 185 10.87 -1.38 15.61
CA LEU A 185 11.92 -0.58 14.98
C LEU A 185 12.47 -1.27 13.73
N GLN A 186 12.70 -2.60 13.77
CA GLN A 186 13.14 -3.35 12.61
C GLN A 186 12.15 -3.25 11.44
N ASN A 187 10.85 -3.45 11.70
CA ASN A 187 9.80 -3.28 10.70
C ASN A 187 9.79 -1.85 10.13
N GLN A 188 9.97 -0.83 10.99
CA GLN A 188 10.09 0.56 10.54
C GLN A 188 11.29 0.76 9.61
N MET A 189 12.45 0.17 9.91
CA MET A 189 13.62 0.24 9.04
C MET A 189 13.36 -0.39 7.66
N PHE A 190 12.66 -1.54 7.60
CA PHE A 190 12.25 -2.16 6.34
C PHE A 190 11.34 -1.25 5.52
N HIS A 191 10.34 -0.61 6.15
CA HIS A 191 9.46 0.34 5.47
C HIS A 191 10.23 1.53 4.89
N GLU A 192 11.13 2.14 5.65
CA GLU A 192 11.91 3.29 5.18
C GLU A 192 12.87 2.91 4.04
N ALA A 193 13.52 1.74 4.16
CA ALA A 193 14.39 1.21 3.10
C ALA A 193 13.59 0.91 1.82
N LEU A 194 12.43 0.26 1.92
CA LEU A 194 11.57 -0.02 0.77
C LEU A 194 11.05 1.26 0.13
N GLY A 195 10.68 2.26 0.94
CA GLY A 195 10.25 3.57 0.46
C GLY A 195 11.30 4.25 -0.42
N VAL A 196 12.58 4.15 -0.05
CA VAL A 196 13.70 4.64 -0.87
C VAL A 196 13.82 3.85 -2.17
N VAL A 197 13.72 2.53 -2.12
CA VAL A 197 13.79 1.68 -3.32
C VAL A 197 12.69 2.07 -4.30
N LEU A 198 11.45 2.22 -3.81
CA LEU A 198 10.27 2.58 -4.62
C LEU A 198 10.31 4.03 -5.14
N ALA A 199 11.05 4.93 -4.51
CA ALA A 199 11.26 6.29 -5.02
C ALA A 199 12.20 6.32 -6.25
N GLY A 200 13.06 5.30 -6.41
CA GLY A 200 13.91 5.14 -7.58
C GLY A 200 13.12 4.70 -8.81
N ALA A 201 13.27 5.41 -9.93
CA ALA A 201 12.59 5.07 -11.18
C ALA A 201 12.88 3.61 -11.60
N GLY A 202 11.81 2.84 -11.85
CA GLY A 202 11.91 1.48 -12.40
C GLY A 202 12.38 0.38 -11.44
N LYS A 203 12.42 0.63 -10.13
CA LYS A 203 12.89 -0.34 -9.12
C LYS A 203 11.77 -1.19 -8.48
N ILE A 204 10.59 -1.27 -9.09
CA ILE A 204 9.46 -2.04 -8.55
C ILE A 204 9.81 -3.54 -8.49
N GLN A 205 10.54 -4.06 -9.48
CA GLN A 205 11.02 -5.45 -9.43
C GLN A 205 11.95 -5.70 -8.24
N LEU A 206 12.93 -4.82 -8.02
CA LEU A 206 13.83 -4.95 -6.87
C LEU A 206 13.05 -4.89 -5.55
N ALA A 207 12.05 -4.01 -5.44
CA ALA A 207 11.18 -3.95 -4.27
C ALA A 207 10.44 -5.28 -4.05
N ALA A 208 9.89 -5.88 -5.12
CA ALA A 208 9.23 -7.18 -5.05
C ALA A 208 10.21 -8.29 -4.63
N ASP A 209 11.41 -8.33 -5.21
CA ASP A 209 12.45 -9.31 -4.89
C ASP A 209 12.87 -9.20 -3.41
N LEU A 210 13.04 -7.98 -2.88
CA LEU A 210 13.36 -7.73 -1.47
C LEU A 210 12.24 -8.19 -0.53
N VAL A 211 10.98 -7.88 -0.86
CA VAL A 211 9.84 -8.34 -0.04
C VAL A 211 9.70 -9.86 -0.10
N SER A 212 10.09 -10.49 -1.22
CA SER A 212 10.04 -11.94 -1.38
C SER A 212 11.01 -12.71 -0.49
N SER A 213 12.12 -12.09 -0.05
CA SER A 213 13.09 -12.75 0.82
C SER A 213 12.64 -12.82 2.28
N LEU A 214 11.66 -12.01 2.69
CA LEU A 214 11.18 -11.96 4.07
C LEU A 214 10.38 -13.20 4.44
N LEU A 215 10.71 -13.83 5.56
CA LEU A 215 9.97 -15.00 6.07
C LEU A 215 8.72 -14.64 6.87
N GLU A 216 8.63 -13.41 7.38
CA GLU A 216 7.51 -12.94 8.21
C GLU A 216 6.27 -12.60 7.33
N PRO A 217 5.13 -13.29 7.51
CA PRO A 217 3.95 -13.07 6.67
C PRO A 217 3.30 -11.70 6.86
N GLU A 218 3.20 -11.20 8.10
CA GLU A 218 2.53 -9.93 8.39
C GLU A 218 3.28 -8.75 7.76
N LEU A 219 4.57 -8.61 8.08
CA LEU A 219 5.42 -7.57 7.49
C LEU A 219 5.45 -7.64 5.96
N ARG A 220 5.48 -8.85 5.39
CA ARG A 220 5.45 -9.05 3.93
C ARG A 220 4.17 -8.45 3.32
N ASN A 221 3.01 -8.65 3.94
CA ASN A 221 1.75 -8.06 3.47
C ASN A 221 1.79 -6.52 3.56
N GLU A 222 2.25 -5.97 4.68
CA GLU A 222 2.35 -4.51 4.87
C GLU A 222 3.29 -3.86 3.82
N LEU A 223 4.37 -4.53 3.46
CA LEU A 223 5.31 -4.05 2.43
C LEU A 223 4.77 -4.25 1.01
N ALA A 224 4.03 -5.33 0.76
CA ALA A 224 3.32 -5.53 -0.51
C ALA A 224 2.29 -4.42 -0.78
N GLU A 225 1.60 -3.92 0.25
CA GLU A 225 0.70 -2.77 0.15
C GLU A 225 1.44 -1.48 -0.28
N GLN A 226 2.68 -1.27 0.17
CA GLN A 226 3.48 -0.13 -0.29
C GLN A 226 3.87 -0.23 -1.77
N ILE A 227 4.23 -1.44 -2.22
CA ILE A 227 4.48 -1.71 -3.64
C ILE A 227 3.22 -1.42 -4.45
N ALA A 228 2.06 -1.93 -4.00
CA ALA A 228 0.77 -1.70 -4.63
C ALA A 228 0.44 -0.21 -4.78
N TYR A 229 0.59 0.57 -3.69
CA TYR A 229 0.38 2.01 -3.72
C TYR A 229 1.25 2.69 -4.79
N ARG A 230 2.52 2.29 -4.90
CA ARG A 230 3.45 2.85 -5.90
C ARG A 230 3.02 2.49 -7.32
N VAL A 231 2.79 1.20 -7.59
CA VAL A 231 2.35 0.67 -8.90
C VAL A 231 1.13 1.41 -9.41
N VAL A 232 0.12 1.56 -8.55
CA VAL A 232 -1.16 2.20 -8.92
C VAL A 232 -1.03 3.72 -9.05
N SER A 233 -0.10 4.36 -8.33
CA SER A 233 0.12 5.82 -8.41
C SER A 233 0.75 6.30 -9.72
N GLU A 234 1.48 5.43 -10.44
CA GLU A 234 2.13 5.77 -11.70
C GLU A 234 1.22 5.46 -12.89
N ASN A 235 1.16 4.19 -13.26
CA ASN A 235 0.27 3.61 -14.27
C ASN A 235 0.31 2.09 -14.06
N PRO A 236 -0.71 1.50 -13.41
CA PRO A 236 -0.64 0.11 -12.99
C PRO A 236 -0.46 -0.87 -14.15
N ALA A 237 -1.10 -0.64 -15.30
CA ALA A 237 -0.94 -1.50 -16.47
C ALA A 237 0.51 -1.52 -16.98
N GLN A 238 1.11 -0.33 -17.13
CA GLN A 238 2.51 -0.22 -17.58
C GLN A 238 3.50 -0.72 -16.52
N ALA A 239 3.23 -0.49 -15.24
CA ALA A 239 4.07 -0.96 -14.15
C ALA A 239 4.08 -2.50 -14.07
N LEU A 240 2.92 -3.14 -14.28
CA LEU A 240 2.79 -4.60 -14.31
C LEU A 240 3.50 -5.24 -15.51
N GLU A 241 3.59 -4.57 -16.67
CA GLU A 241 4.39 -5.07 -17.81
C GLU A 241 5.89 -5.18 -17.47
N ASN A 242 6.38 -4.40 -16.50
CA ASN A 242 7.76 -4.39 -16.08
C ASN A 242 8.04 -5.27 -14.86
N LEU A 243 7.01 -5.92 -14.31
CA LEU A 243 7.13 -6.86 -13.20
C LEU A 243 7.25 -8.28 -13.74
N ASN A 244 8.33 -8.95 -13.33
CA ASN A 244 8.54 -10.35 -13.59
C ASN A 244 8.22 -11.17 -12.34
N PHE A 245 7.12 -11.94 -12.42
CA PHE A 245 6.68 -12.86 -11.38
C PHE A 245 7.27 -14.27 -11.63
N GLU A 246 8.60 -14.34 -11.72
CA GLU A 246 9.35 -15.61 -11.84
C GLU A 246 9.70 -16.20 -10.46
N GLY A 247 9.18 -15.60 -9.37
CA GLY A 247 9.53 -15.91 -7.99
C GLY A 247 8.69 -17.03 -7.37
N ASP A 248 8.57 -16.99 -6.03
CA ASP A 248 7.66 -17.87 -5.29
C ASP A 248 6.20 -17.46 -5.58
N ALA A 249 5.44 -18.39 -6.18
CA ALA A 249 4.06 -18.18 -6.58
C ALA A 249 3.14 -17.67 -5.46
N LEU A 250 3.42 -17.99 -4.20
CA LEU A 250 2.65 -17.47 -3.06
C LEU A 250 2.93 -15.98 -2.80
N ILE A 251 4.17 -15.57 -3.00
CA ILE A 251 4.63 -14.20 -2.77
C ILE A 251 4.16 -13.29 -3.90
N ASP A 252 4.32 -13.76 -5.13
CA ASP A 252 3.83 -13.08 -6.32
C ASP A 252 2.31 -12.88 -6.23
N SER A 253 1.58 -13.85 -5.68
CA SER A 253 0.14 -13.71 -5.41
C SER A 253 -0.16 -12.62 -4.37
N ALA A 254 0.60 -12.50 -3.28
CA ALA A 254 0.33 -11.49 -2.25
C ALA A 254 0.55 -10.06 -2.77
N ILE A 255 1.63 -9.84 -3.53
CA ILE A 255 1.90 -8.55 -4.18
C ILE A 255 0.81 -8.25 -5.22
N MET A 256 0.46 -9.23 -6.05
CA MET A 256 -0.60 -9.06 -7.05
C MET A 256 -1.96 -8.76 -6.40
N ASP A 257 -2.30 -9.44 -5.29
CA ASP A 257 -3.55 -9.22 -4.56
C ASP A 257 -3.60 -7.81 -3.96
N ALA A 258 -2.49 -7.31 -3.42
CA ALA A 258 -2.38 -5.94 -2.94
C ALA A 258 -2.55 -4.93 -4.09
N ILE A 259 -1.90 -5.17 -5.24
CA ILE A 259 -2.04 -4.31 -6.44
C ILE A 259 -3.49 -4.31 -6.93
N MET A 260 -4.11 -5.47 -7.06
CA MET A 260 -5.50 -5.57 -7.53
C MET A 260 -6.46 -4.89 -6.56
N SER A 261 -6.27 -5.04 -5.25
CA SER A 261 -7.08 -4.35 -4.24
C SER A 261 -6.94 -2.82 -4.33
N GLU A 262 -5.72 -2.30 -4.46
CA GLU A 262 -5.48 -0.86 -4.56
C GLU A 262 -5.99 -0.29 -5.89
N TRP A 263 -5.77 -1.03 -6.99
CA TRP A 263 -6.22 -0.61 -8.31
C TRP A 263 -7.75 -0.64 -8.40
N SER A 264 -8.40 -1.72 -7.98
CA SER A 264 -9.85 -1.83 -8.06
C SER A 264 -10.56 -0.77 -7.21
N ASN A 265 -9.96 -0.38 -6.09
CA ASN A 265 -10.50 0.69 -5.26
C ASN A 265 -10.51 2.05 -5.97
N ARG A 266 -9.48 2.36 -6.78
CA ARG A 266 -9.36 3.63 -7.52
C ARG A 266 -10.02 3.61 -8.89
N ASP A 267 -9.94 2.48 -9.58
CA ASP A 267 -10.42 2.26 -10.95
C ASP A 267 -10.78 0.77 -11.15
N SER A 268 -11.97 0.38 -10.66
CA SER A 268 -12.47 -0.99 -10.76
C SER A 268 -12.65 -1.48 -12.20
N ILE A 269 -12.96 -0.58 -13.15
CA ILE A 269 -13.11 -0.92 -14.57
C ILE A 269 -11.75 -1.17 -15.22
N GLY A 270 -10.74 -0.34 -14.92
CA GLY A 270 -9.37 -0.55 -15.38
C GLY A 270 -8.80 -1.88 -14.89
N ALA A 271 -8.92 -2.15 -13.59
CA ALA A 271 -8.46 -3.40 -12.99
C ALA A 271 -9.18 -4.62 -13.60
N MET A 272 -10.50 -4.53 -13.81
CA MET A 272 -11.30 -5.57 -14.47
C MET A 272 -10.83 -5.84 -15.90
N ASN A 273 -10.67 -4.80 -16.71
CA ASN A 273 -10.26 -4.93 -18.12
C ASN A 273 -8.87 -5.55 -18.26
N TRP A 274 -7.92 -5.13 -17.40
CA TRP A 274 -6.59 -5.71 -17.38
C TRP A 274 -6.62 -7.17 -16.95
N THR A 275 -7.40 -7.49 -15.91
CA THR A 275 -7.55 -8.84 -15.38
C THR A 275 -8.13 -9.81 -16.41
N LEU A 276 -9.10 -9.39 -17.23
CA LEU A 276 -9.65 -10.23 -18.31
C LEU A 276 -8.60 -10.61 -19.36
N GLN A 277 -7.57 -9.79 -19.54
CA GLN A 277 -6.47 -10.06 -20.47
C GLN A 277 -5.34 -10.88 -19.83
N ASN A 278 -5.24 -10.83 -18.50
CA ASN A 278 -4.15 -11.41 -17.71
C ASN A 278 -4.69 -12.36 -16.63
N GLU A 279 -5.77 -13.07 -16.95
CA GLU A 279 -6.55 -13.83 -15.97
C GLU A 279 -5.66 -14.74 -15.13
N SER A 280 -4.75 -15.49 -15.76
CA SER A 280 -3.84 -16.44 -15.11
C SER A 280 -2.94 -15.83 -14.02
N GLN A 281 -2.69 -14.52 -14.07
CA GLN A 281 -1.83 -13.81 -13.11
C GLN A 281 -2.57 -13.38 -11.85
N VAL A 282 -3.90 -13.25 -11.92
CA VAL A 282 -4.71 -12.74 -10.82
C VAL A 282 -5.25 -13.90 -9.99
N SER A 283 -5.05 -13.85 -8.68
CA SER A 283 -5.55 -14.85 -7.76
C SER A 283 -7.07 -14.75 -7.58
N ASN A 284 -7.68 -15.79 -7.00
CA ASN A 284 -9.08 -15.75 -6.60
C ASN A 284 -9.37 -14.61 -5.60
N GLN A 285 -8.42 -14.23 -4.76
CA GLN A 285 -8.57 -13.11 -3.85
C GLN A 285 -8.63 -11.78 -4.60
N GLY A 286 -7.73 -11.55 -5.56
CA GLY A 286 -7.79 -10.40 -6.46
C GLY A 286 -9.13 -10.30 -7.19
N MET A 287 -9.68 -11.43 -7.67
CA MET A 287 -11.01 -11.47 -8.29
C MET A 287 -12.12 -10.97 -7.35
N ARG A 288 -12.07 -11.37 -6.08
CA ARG A 288 -13.03 -10.90 -5.06
C ARG A 288 -12.88 -9.40 -4.82
N SER A 289 -11.67 -8.88 -4.71
CA SER A 289 -11.45 -7.42 -4.55
C SER A 289 -12.06 -6.62 -5.71
N ILE A 290 -11.82 -7.06 -6.95
CA ILE A 290 -12.40 -6.41 -8.14
C ILE A 290 -13.93 -6.48 -8.11
N ALA A 291 -14.51 -7.66 -7.81
CA ALA A 291 -15.95 -7.86 -7.74
C ALA A 291 -16.60 -6.96 -6.68
N LYS A 292 -15.99 -6.87 -5.50
CA LYS A 292 -16.40 -5.99 -4.41
C LYS A 292 -16.44 -4.54 -4.86
N ASP A 293 -15.36 -4.02 -5.44
CA ASP A 293 -15.29 -2.61 -5.81
C ASP A 293 -16.20 -2.28 -7.01
N LEU A 294 -16.37 -3.18 -7.98
CA LEU A 294 -17.38 -3.03 -9.04
C LEU A 294 -18.79 -2.90 -8.43
N LEU A 295 -19.12 -3.76 -7.46
CA LEU A 295 -20.43 -3.75 -6.80
C LEU A 295 -20.65 -2.49 -5.95
N LEU A 296 -19.65 -2.08 -5.16
CA LEU A 296 -19.72 -0.91 -4.30
C LEU A 296 -19.77 0.40 -5.09
N ASN A 297 -19.13 0.45 -6.26
CA ASN A 297 -19.20 1.58 -7.19
C ASN A 297 -20.48 1.60 -8.05
N GLY A 298 -21.38 0.61 -7.90
CA GLY A 298 -22.65 0.55 -8.62
C GLY A 298 -22.55 0.10 -10.08
N VAL A 299 -21.45 -0.55 -10.45
CA VAL A 299 -21.08 -0.90 -11.82
C VAL A 299 -21.52 -2.34 -12.14
N HIS A 300 -22.84 -2.56 -12.05
CA HIS A 300 -23.44 -3.89 -12.04
C HIS A 300 -23.38 -4.62 -13.39
N GLU A 301 -23.54 -3.90 -14.51
CA GLU A 301 -23.52 -4.52 -15.84
C GLU A 301 -22.12 -5.08 -16.14
N GLU A 302 -21.09 -4.33 -15.78
CA GLU A 302 -19.70 -4.72 -15.95
C GLU A 302 -19.29 -5.84 -14.99
N LEU A 303 -19.85 -5.90 -13.77
CA LEU A 303 -19.66 -7.05 -12.88
C LEU A 303 -20.19 -8.36 -13.51
N VAL A 304 -21.37 -8.31 -14.13
CA VAL A 304 -21.94 -9.48 -14.84
C VAL A 304 -21.09 -9.83 -16.06
N ALA A 305 -20.63 -8.84 -16.81
CA ALA A 305 -19.72 -9.05 -17.93
C ALA A 305 -18.39 -9.66 -17.47
N PHE A 306 -17.82 -9.18 -16.36
CA PHE A 306 -16.59 -9.68 -15.79
C PHE A 306 -16.70 -11.17 -15.45
N HIS A 307 -17.71 -11.53 -14.66
CA HIS A 307 -17.99 -12.92 -14.33
C HIS A 307 -18.14 -13.81 -15.59
N SER A 308 -18.89 -13.33 -16.59
CA SER A 308 -19.21 -14.12 -17.78
C SER A 308 -18.03 -14.30 -18.75
N ASN A 309 -17.04 -13.42 -18.69
CA ASN A 309 -15.88 -13.46 -19.59
C ASN A 309 -14.64 -14.13 -18.98
N LEU A 310 -14.63 -14.45 -17.69
CA LEU A 310 -13.58 -15.24 -17.06
C LEU A 310 -13.61 -16.70 -17.57
N LEU A 311 -12.45 -17.28 -17.84
CA LEU A 311 -12.30 -18.61 -18.41
C LEU A 311 -12.21 -19.70 -17.34
N GLU A 312 -11.57 -19.43 -16.21
CA GLU A 312 -11.37 -20.38 -15.14
C GLU A 312 -12.56 -20.40 -14.18
N ILE A 313 -13.11 -21.61 -13.93
CA ILE A 313 -14.25 -21.82 -13.03
C ILE A 313 -13.99 -21.25 -11.64
N GLY A 314 -12.79 -21.45 -11.08
CA GLY A 314 -12.46 -20.96 -9.74
C GLY A 314 -12.53 -19.44 -9.62
N LYS A 315 -12.18 -18.72 -10.69
CA LYS A 315 -12.19 -17.25 -10.74
C LYS A 315 -13.62 -16.73 -10.92
N ARG A 316 -14.41 -17.37 -11.78
CA ARG A 316 -15.87 -17.11 -11.89
C ARG A 316 -16.58 -17.31 -10.56
N ASP A 317 -16.38 -18.46 -9.94
CA ASP A 317 -16.95 -18.79 -8.64
C ASP A 317 -16.57 -17.77 -7.57
N SER A 318 -15.34 -17.25 -7.61
CA SER A 318 -14.86 -16.22 -6.67
C SER A 318 -15.58 -14.88 -6.84
N VAL A 319 -15.81 -14.44 -8.08
CA VAL A 319 -16.60 -13.22 -8.38
C VAL A 319 -18.06 -13.39 -7.94
N ALA A 320 -18.66 -14.54 -8.25
CA ALA A 320 -20.04 -14.84 -7.88
C ALA A 320 -20.23 -14.94 -6.37
N TRP A 321 -19.29 -15.59 -5.66
CA TRP A 321 -19.30 -15.67 -4.20
C TRP A 321 -19.28 -14.28 -3.56
N GLU A 322 -18.32 -13.43 -3.92
CA GLU A 322 -18.22 -12.10 -3.31
C GLU A 322 -19.45 -11.25 -3.60
N SER A 323 -20.00 -11.36 -4.81
CA SER A 323 -21.24 -10.67 -5.20
C SER A 323 -22.43 -11.15 -4.37
N ALA A 324 -22.57 -12.46 -4.17
CA ALA A 324 -23.61 -13.02 -3.32
C ALA A 324 -23.49 -12.53 -1.87
N ARG A 325 -22.29 -12.59 -1.32
CA ARG A 325 -21.97 -12.18 0.06
C ARG A 325 -22.39 -10.74 0.33
N LEU A 326 -21.93 -9.80 -0.51
CA LEU A 326 -22.21 -8.37 -0.34
C LEU A 326 -23.67 -7.97 -0.60
N LEU A 327 -24.40 -8.77 -1.39
CA LEU A 327 -25.81 -8.53 -1.68
C LEU A 327 -26.76 -9.18 -0.67
N ALA A 328 -26.30 -10.14 0.13
CA ALA A 328 -27.16 -10.96 0.99
C ALA A 328 -28.12 -10.15 1.87
N ARG A 329 -27.65 -9.03 2.44
CA ARG A 329 -28.47 -8.12 3.27
C ARG A 329 -29.39 -7.20 2.46
N ARG A 330 -28.88 -6.70 1.33
CA ARG A 330 -29.49 -5.59 0.58
C ARG A 330 -30.49 -6.09 -0.45
N ASP A 331 -30.13 -7.16 -1.14
CA ASP A 331 -30.95 -7.82 -2.15
C ASP A 331 -30.76 -9.35 -2.06
N PRO A 332 -31.51 -9.99 -1.14
CA PRO A 332 -31.47 -11.44 -0.93
C PRO A 332 -31.70 -12.25 -2.22
N GLN A 333 -32.58 -11.79 -3.11
CA GLN A 333 -32.90 -12.53 -4.32
C GLN A 333 -31.73 -12.49 -5.30
N ILE A 334 -31.13 -11.32 -5.54
CA ILE A 334 -29.96 -11.23 -6.42
C ILE A 334 -28.76 -11.98 -5.81
N SER A 335 -28.62 -11.98 -4.48
CA SER A 335 -27.61 -12.80 -3.80
C SER A 335 -27.78 -14.29 -4.11
N ILE A 336 -29.02 -14.81 -4.06
CA ILE A 336 -29.32 -16.18 -4.46
C ILE A 336 -29.02 -16.44 -5.95
N ASP A 337 -29.32 -15.49 -6.83
CA ASP A 337 -29.01 -15.62 -8.25
C ASP A 337 -27.49 -15.76 -8.48
N TRP A 338 -26.67 -15.03 -7.72
CA TRP A 338 -25.21 -15.18 -7.73
C TRP A 338 -24.74 -16.50 -7.14
N ILE A 339 -25.34 -16.98 -6.04
CA ILE A 339 -25.05 -18.33 -5.51
C ILE A 339 -25.36 -19.41 -6.55
N SER A 340 -26.45 -19.23 -7.30
CA SER A 340 -26.86 -20.14 -8.38
C SER A 340 -25.85 -20.18 -9.52
N ALA A 341 -25.13 -19.07 -9.77
CA ALA A 341 -24.11 -18.96 -10.80
C ALA A 341 -22.80 -19.68 -10.45
N ILE A 342 -22.57 -20.02 -9.17
CA ILE A 342 -21.38 -20.74 -8.73
C ILE A 342 -21.45 -22.18 -9.21
N GLU A 343 -20.46 -22.62 -9.99
CA GLU A 343 -20.44 -23.94 -10.62
C GLU A 343 -19.98 -25.03 -9.63
N THR A 344 -18.97 -24.72 -8.79
CA THR A 344 -18.41 -25.71 -7.85
C THR A 344 -19.32 -25.87 -6.61
N PRO A 345 -19.84 -27.09 -6.31
CA PRO A 345 -20.75 -27.29 -5.17
C PRO A 345 -20.18 -26.87 -3.82
N THR A 346 -18.89 -27.13 -3.57
CA THR A 346 -18.23 -26.71 -2.32
C THR A 346 -18.13 -25.20 -2.20
N SER A 347 -17.79 -24.49 -3.28
CA SER A 347 -17.75 -23.02 -3.29
C SER A 347 -19.15 -22.43 -3.09
N ARG A 348 -20.16 -23.03 -3.72
CA ARG A 348 -21.56 -22.63 -3.60
C ARG A 348 -22.05 -22.71 -2.16
N TYR A 349 -21.78 -23.84 -1.51
CA TYR A 349 -22.14 -24.04 -0.11
C TYR A 349 -21.45 -23.04 0.82
N ARG A 350 -20.18 -22.73 0.58
CA ARG A 350 -19.45 -21.72 1.37
C ARG A 350 -19.99 -20.31 1.13
N ALA A 351 -20.26 -19.94 -0.12
CA ALA A 351 -20.86 -18.65 -0.46
C ALA A 351 -22.23 -18.44 0.19
N TYR A 352 -23.05 -19.50 0.28
CA TYR A 352 -24.30 -19.47 1.04
C TYR A 352 -24.09 -19.17 2.52
N ASN A 353 -23.16 -19.87 3.17
CA ASN A 353 -22.87 -19.66 4.59
C ASN A 353 -22.27 -18.28 4.86
N ASP A 354 -21.39 -17.79 4.00
CA ASP A 354 -20.83 -16.44 4.11
C ASP A 354 -21.92 -15.38 3.92
N SER A 355 -22.87 -15.60 3.00
CA SER A 355 -24.02 -14.73 2.81
C SER A 355 -24.95 -14.71 4.04
N LEU A 356 -25.18 -15.87 4.67
CA LEU A 356 -25.89 -15.95 5.95
C LEU A 356 -25.13 -15.20 7.06
N TYR A 357 -23.81 -15.32 7.10
CA TYR A 357 -22.98 -14.61 8.07
C TYR A 357 -23.07 -13.09 7.89
N GLU A 358 -23.09 -12.58 6.65
CA GLU A 358 -23.29 -11.15 6.38
C GLU A 358 -24.67 -10.65 6.82
N ILE A 359 -25.72 -11.45 6.63
CA ILE A 359 -27.06 -11.16 7.19
C ILE A 359 -26.96 -11.05 8.72
N GLY A 360 -26.14 -11.91 9.33
CA GLY A 360 -25.84 -11.89 10.75
C GLY A 360 -27.06 -12.27 11.60
N HIS A 361 -27.05 -11.80 12.84
CA HIS A 361 -28.10 -12.05 13.82
C HIS A 361 -28.99 -10.82 14.09
N ASP A 362 -29.15 -9.97 13.07
CA ASP A 362 -29.94 -8.74 13.21
C ASP A 362 -31.45 -9.02 13.15
N ASP A 363 -31.87 -9.98 12.33
CA ASP A 363 -33.27 -10.42 12.25
C ASP A 363 -33.37 -11.90 11.87
N PHE A 364 -33.97 -12.68 12.79
CA PHE A 364 -34.21 -14.11 12.61
C PHE A 364 -35.05 -14.39 11.35
N SER A 365 -36.04 -13.55 11.08
CA SER A 365 -36.95 -13.74 9.95
C SER A 365 -36.20 -13.62 8.62
N SER A 366 -35.29 -12.66 8.51
CA SER A 366 -34.45 -12.45 7.34
C SER A 366 -33.51 -13.63 7.06
N SER A 367 -32.89 -14.22 8.09
CA SER A 367 -32.04 -15.43 7.91
C SER A 367 -32.86 -16.64 7.43
N ILE A 368 -34.06 -16.83 7.98
CA ILE A 368 -34.97 -17.91 7.54
C ILE A 368 -35.46 -17.66 6.12
N GLN A 369 -35.87 -16.44 5.80
CA GLN A 369 -36.30 -16.07 4.45
C GLN A 369 -35.18 -16.34 3.44
N PHE A 370 -33.93 -15.96 3.76
CA PHE A 370 -32.79 -16.25 2.91
C PHE A 370 -32.57 -17.75 2.71
N ALA A 371 -32.64 -18.55 3.78
CA ALA A 371 -32.55 -20.01 3.68
C ALA A 371 -33.67 -20.63 2.84
N GLU A 372 -34.89 -20.10 2.94
CA GLU A 372 -36.03 -20.54 2.13
C GLU A 372 -35.86 -20.18 0.64
N LEU A 373 -35.26 -19.03 0.33
CA LEU A 373 -34.92 -18.63 -1.04
C LEU A 373 -33.78 -19.48 -1.61
N ALA A 374 -32.82 -19.90 -0.77
CA ALA A 374 -31.68 -20.71 -1.17
C ALA A 374 -32.04 -22.19 -1.44
N TYR A 375 -33.12 -22.70 -0.84
CA TYR A 375 -33.51 -24.09 -1.07
C TYR A 375 -33.89 -24.35 -2.54
N GLY A 376 -33.30 -25.39 -3.13
CA GLY A 376 -33.55 -25.77 -4.53
C GLY A 376 -32.65 -25.05 -5.53
N VAL A 377 -31.83 -24.10 -5.06
CA VAL A 377 -30.77 -23.47 -5.85
C VAL A 377 -29.63 -24.45 -6.00
N ALA A 378 -29.41 -24.90 -7.24
CA ALA A 378 -28.26 -25.71 -7.64
C ALA A 378 -27.92 -26.81 -6.61
N ASP A 379 -28.90 -27.68 -6.37
CA ASP A 379 -28.82 -28.87 -5.49
C ASP A 379 -28.61 -28.61 -3.99
N LEU A 380 -28.78 -27.37 -3.51
CA LEU A 380 -28.87 -27.11 -2.07
C LEU A 380 -30.17 -27.70 -1.53
N ASP A 381 -30.05 -28.71 -0.67
CA ASP A 381 -31.18 -29.35 -0.02
C ASP A 381 -31.73 -28.49 1.13
N ARG A 382 -33.03 -28.66 1.38
CA ARG A 382 -33.77 -27.80 2.31
C ARG A 382 -33.30 -27.96 3.73
N GLU A 383 -33.00 -29.18 4.11
CA GLU A 383 -32.62 -29.54 5.46
C GLU A 383 -31.28 -28.86 5.79
N THR A 384 -30.30 -28.96 4.89
CA THR A 384 -28.99 -28.32 5.02
C THR A 384 -29.09 -26.80 5.15
N VAL A 385 -29.79 -26.10 4.25
CA VAL A 385 -29.85 -24.63 4.29
C VAL A 385 -30.56 -24.11 5.54
N LEU A 386 -31.66 -24.77 5.94
CA LEU A 386 -32.39 -24.43 7.17
C LEU A 386 -31.58 -24.77 8.42
N PHE A 387 -30.90 -25.92 8.43
CA PHE A 387 -30.07 -26.33 9.56
C PHE A 387 -28.97 -25.30 9.82
N GLN A 388 -28.25 -24.84 8.80
CA GLN A 388 -27.21 -23.82 8.97
C GLN A 388 -27.76 -22.51 9.53
N ALA A 389 -28.88 -22.02 8.96
CA ALA A 389 -29.52 -20.80 9.45
C ALA A 389 -29.95 -20.95 10.92
N LEU A 390 -30.61 -22.05 11.28
CA LEU A 390 -31.10 -22.28 12.64
C LEU A 390 -29.98 -22.58 13.65
N GLN A 391 -28.96 -23.31 13.25
CA GLN A 391 -27.79 -23.61 14.09
C GLN A 391 -27.03 -22.34 14.44
N SER A 392 -26.86 -21.41 13.49
CA SER A 392 -26.23 -20.12 13.79
C SER A 392 -27.02 -19.36 14.88
N TRP A 393 -28.35 -19.39 14.81
CA TRP A 393 -29.23 -18.71 15.75
C TRP A 393 -29.40 -19.42 17.10
N SER A 394 -29.10 -20.71 17.21
CA SER A 394 -29.30 -21.44 18.46
C SER A 394 -28.40 -20.93 19.60
N ALA A 395 -27.24 -20.36 19.25
CA ALA A 395 -26.34 -19.72 20.20
C ALA A 395 -26.80 -18.32 20.64
N VAL A 396 -27.70 -17.69 19.87
CA VAL A 396 -28.16 -16.30 20.08
C VAL A 396 -29.53 -16.27 20.75
N ASP A 397 -30.49 -17.02 20.22
CA ASP A 397 -31.88 -17.06 20.68
C ASP A 397 -32.48 -18.44 20.43
N SER A 398 -32.16 -19.36 21.33
CA SER A 398 -32.57 -20.76 21.24
C SER A 398 -34.09 -20.95 21.37
N GLU A 399 -34.79 -20.03 22.06
CA GLU A 399 -36.25 -20.05 22.16
C GLU A 399 -36.92 -19.75 20.81
N LYS A 400 -36.40 -18.79 20.04
CA LYS A 400 -36.89 -18.53 18.67
C LYS A 400 -36.67 -19.72 17.74
N VAL A 401 -35.50 -20.36 17.81
CA VAL A 401 -35.20 -21.56 17.02
C VAL A 401 -36.18 -22.68 17.37
N ARG A 402 -36.40 -22.94 18.67
CA ARG A 402 -37.38 -23.94 19.12
C ARG A 402 -38.79 -23.60 18.62
N ALA A 403 -39.25 -22.37 18.85
CA ALA A 403 -40.57 -21.93 18.42
C ALA A 403 -40.78 -22.07 16.90
N TYR A 404 -39.74 -21.80 16.10
CA TYR A 404 -39.77 -22.02 14.65
C TYR A 404 -39.89 -23.50 14.29
N LEU A 405 -39.05 -24.35 14.88
CA LEU A 405 -39.06 -25.80 14.66
C LEU A 405 -40.40 -26.42 15.06
N ASP A 406 -40.99 -26.04 16.19
CA ASP A 406 -42.27 -26.57 16.67
C ASP A 406 -43.43 -26.14 15.77
N ARG A 407 -43.44 -24.87 15.34
CA ARG A 407 -44.50 -24.31 14.48
C ARG A 407 -44.47 -24.90 13.07
N ASN A 408 -43.29 -25.26 12.58
CA ASN A 408 -43.06 -25.69 11.21
C ASN A 408 -42.67 -27.18 11.11
N ASP A 409 -43.14 -28.02 12.03
CA ASP A 409 -42.72 -29.43 12.16
C ASP A 409 -42.70 -30.20 10.83
N LYS A 410 -43.72 -30.03 9.97
CA LYS A 410 -43.77 -30.70 8.64
C LYS A 410 -42.65 -30.27 7.70
N LEU A 411 -42.19 -29.04 7.81
CA LEU A 411 -41.19 -28.40 6.96
C LEU A 411 -39.77 -28.62 7.49
N THR A 412 -39.62 -28.99 8.77
CA THR A 412 -38.34 -29.15 9.45
C THR A 412 -38.08 -30.59 9.88
N LYS A 413 -38.76 -31.57 9.26
CA LYS A 413 -38.46 -32.99 9.47
C LYS A 413 -37.14 -33.34 8.80
N GLY A 414 -36.23 -33.94 9.54
CA GLY A 414 -34.91 -34.32 9.06
C GLY A 414 -34.01 -34.70 10.23
N GLU A 415 -33.06 -35.60 10.00
CA GLU A 415 -32.17 -36.12 11.04
C GLU A 415 -31.39 -34.99 11.74
N THR A 416 -30.91 -34.01 10.97
CA THR A 416 -30.10 -32.90 11.50
C THR A 416 -30.93 -31.83 12.21
N LEU A 417 -32.14 -31.55 11.71
CA LEU A 417 -33.06 -30.60 12.33
C LEU A 417 -33.71 -31.17 13.59
N ASP A 418 -34.00 -32.48 13.63
CA ASP A 418 -34.46 -33.17 14.82
C ASP A 418 -33.37 -33.21 15.89
N ALA A 419 -32.11 -33.48 15.51
CA ALA A 419 -30.97 -33.40 16.43
C ALA A 419 -30.77 -31.98 16.99
N LEU A 420 -30.93 -30.94 16.16
CA LEU A 420 -30.88 -29.55 16.62
C LEU A 420 -32.01 -29.26 17.64
N ARG A 421 -33.23 -29.72 17.35
CA ARG A 421 -34.38 -29.60 18.25
C ARG A 421 -34.11 -30.23 19.61
N GLU A 422 -33.50 -31.42 19.63
CA GLU A 422 -33.11 -32.11 20.87
C GLU A 422 -32.01 -31.37 21.63
N SER A 423 -30.99 -30.85 20.93
CA SER A 423 -29.85 -30.16 21.56
C SER A 423 -30.19 -28.84 22.24
N ILE A 424 -31.30 -28.21 21.84
CA ILE A 424 -31.75 -26.92 22.38
C ILE A 424 -32.64 -27.11 23.61
N ASN A 425 -33.18 -28.31 23.85
CA ASN A 425 -33.96 -28.69 25.04
C ASN A 425 -33.06 -28.99 26.24
#